data_AF-T0XT63-F1
#
_entry.id   AF-T0XT63-F1
#
_cell.length_a   1.000
_cell.length_b   1.000
_cell.length_c   1.000
_cell.angle_alpha   90.00
_cell.angle_beta   90.00
_cell.angle_gamma   90.00
#
_symmetry.space_group_name_H-M   'P 1'
#
loop_
_entity.id
_entity.type
_entity.pdbx_description
1 polymer ?
#
loop_
_entity_poly.entity_id
_entity_poly.type
_entity_poly.pdbx_seq_one_letter_code
_entity_poly.pdbx_strand_id
1 'polypeptide(L)'
;MRPLVIRAHIYMPGKGGGRRSLRSAVAHLKYMGNPKKEELIRDDEALRDRGDTDEAAIHARYAGHRPGSTGLFGPDRDVPVNEAALAKELGDHKGPVWRLIVSVTEADARAMGGQLMGRPSWEDACRAAIPKMAQEMGIPAADLRWTAAMHRKEGHPHVHVLMWSADRERGYLNKRGLDASRRAWVSELYAPARDRLGTEKSQLRKDITEQSRLVLGRTDAADLGQQL
;
A
#
# COMPACT_ATOMS: atom_id res chain seq x y z
N MET A 1 -5.15 -16.92 6.33
CA MET A 1 -4.90 -15.60 5.72
C MET A 1 -3.85 -15.77 4.65
N ARG A 2 -4.11 -15.34 3.41
CA ARG A 2 -3.03 -15.30 2.40
C ARG A 2 -2.12 -14.10 2.72
N PRO A 3 -0.83 -14.16 2.39
CA PRO A 3 0.07 -13.07 2.73
C PRO A 3 -0.25 -11.83 1.89
N LEU A 4 -0.13 -10.66 2.53
CA LEU A 4 0.02 -9.38 1.87
C LEU A 4 1.01 -9.51 0.68
N VAL A 5 0.57 -9.07 -0.49
CA VAL A 5 1.41 -9.03 -1.69
C VAL A 5 1.87 -7.60 -1.91
N ILE A 6 3.18 -7.41 -1.86
CA ILE A 6 3.86 -6.16 -2.23
C ILE A 6 4.73 -6.46 -3.44
N ARG A 7 4.50 -5.75 -4.54
CA ARG A 7 5.40 -5.74 -5.70
C ARG A 7 6.10 -4.40 -5.76
N ALA A 8 7.43 -4.42 -5.74
CA ALA A 8 8.25 -3.24 -5.80
C ALA A 8 9.07 -3.24 -7.11
N HIS A 9 9.10 -2.10 -7.79
CA HIS A 9 9.93 -1.86 -8.97
C HIS A 9 10.61 -0.50 -8.81
N ILE A 10 11.77 -0.34 -9.42
CA ILE A 10 12.52 0.91 -9.45
C ILE A 10 12.63 1.41 -10.89
N TYR A 11 12.36 2.69 -11.10
CA TYR A 11 12.62 3.43 -12.33
C TYR A 11 13.91 4.24 -12.15
N MET A 12 14.78 4.21 -13.16
CA MET A 12 16.10 4.85 -13.11
C MET A 12 16.28 5.93 -14.19
N PRO A 13 17.11 6.95 -13.93
CA PRO A 13 17.50 7.95 -14.92
C PRO A 13 18.65 7.45 -15.80
N GLY A 14 18.53 7.57 -17.13
CA GLY A 14 19.65 7.40 -18.07
C GLY A 14 19.62 6.16 -19.00
N LYS A 15 19.94 6.46 -20.26
CA LYS A 15 20.15 5.67 -21.50
C LYS A 15 19.26 4.46 -21.82
N GLY A 16 18.48 4.65 -22.88
CA GLY A 16 18.35 3.66 -23.95
C GLY A 16 17.38 2.55 -23.65
N GLY A 17 16.13 2.78 -24.01
CA GLY A 17 15.31 1.69 -24.48
C GLY A 17 15.01 0.53 -23.51
N GLY A 18 14.91 0.83 -22.21
CA GLY A 18 14.69 -0.20 -21.19
C GLY A 18 13.34 -0.05 -20.52
N ARG A 19 12.72 -1.20 -20.18
CA ARG A 19 11.42 -1.40 -19.51
C ARG A 19 11.18 -0.62 -18.19
N ARG A 20 12.16 0.15 -17.68
CA ARG A 20 12.16 0.80 -16.35
C ARG A 20 12.77 2.22 -16.33
N SER A 21 12.36 3.05 -17.28
CA SER A 21 12.79 4.46 -17.37
C SER A 21 11.89 5.40 -16.56
N LEU A 22 12.33 6.64 -16.32
CA LEU A 22 11.47 7.68 -15.73
C LEU A 22 10.27 8.06 -16.62
N ARG A 23 10.36 7.87 -17.95
CA ARG A 23 9.19 8.00 -18.84
C ARG A 23 8.11 6.97 -18.48
N SER A 24 8.53 5.77 -18.11
CA SER A 24 7.63 4.71 -17.64
C SER A 24 6.98 5.08 -16.29
N ALA A 25 7.67 5.84 -15.42
CA ALA A 25 7.10 6.36 -14.19
C ALA A 25 5.98 7.40 -14.46
N VAL A 26 6.21 8.33 -15.40
CA VAL A 26 5.19 9.33 -15.82
C VAL A 26 3.97 8.64 -16.44
N ALA A 27 4.17 7.64 -17.28
CA ALA A 27 3.07 6.85 -17.83
C ALA A 27 2.27 6.11 -16.73
N HIS A 28 2.96 5.58 -15.71
CA HIS A 28 2.32 4.94 -14.56
C HIS A 28 1.52 5.96 -13.71
N LEU A 29 2.02 7.18 -13.54
CA LEU A 29 1.31 8.28 -12.88
C LEU A 29 -0.02 8.60 -13.58
N LYS A 30 0.03 8.86 -14.89
CA LYS A 30 -1.19 9.13 -15.70
C LYS A 30 -2.19 7.97 -15.61
N TYR A 31 -1.69 6.73 -15.62
CA TYR A 31 -2.51 5.54 -15.44
C TYR A 31 -3.22 5.51 -14.06
N MET A 32 -2.50 5.82 -12.98
CA MET A 32 -3.06 5.85 -11.63
C MET A 32 -4.15 6.92 -11.48
N GLY A 33 -3.93 8.10 -12.05
CA GLY A 33 -4.79 9.27 -11.86
C GLY A 33 -6.08 9.27 -12.67
N ASN A 34 -6.17 8.47 -13.74
CA ASN A 34 -7.32 8.52 -14.64
C ASN A 34 -8.55 7.74 -14.10
N PRO A 35 -9.67 8.41 -13.78
CA PRO A 35 -10.92 7.77 -13.36
C PRO A 35 -11.72 7.18 -14.54
N LYS A 36 -11.55 7.71 -15.76
CA LYS A 36 -12.21 7.31 -17.01
C LYS A 36 -11.15 6.79 -18.00
N LYS A 37 -10.80 5.54 -17.77
CA LYS A 37 -9.75 4.75 -18.41
C LYS A 37 -9.74 4.68 -19.95
N GLU A 38 -10.82 4.99 -20.64
CA GLU A 38 -10.96 4.77 -22.09
C GLU A 38 -10.16 5.78 -22.95
N GLU A 39 -9.84 6.96 -22.43
CA GLU A 39 -9.11 7.99 -23.17
C GLU A 39 -7.60 7.72 -23.28
N LEU A 40 -6.97 7.04 -22.31
CA LEU A 40 -5.52 6.76 -22.35
C LEU A 40 -5.13 5.72 -23.42
N ILE A 41 -6.11 5.00 -23.96
CA ILE A 41 -5.94 4.03 -25.05
C ILE A 41 -6.01 4.75 -26.42
N ARG A 42 -6.62 5.93 -26.47
CA ARG A 42 -6.77 6.73 -27.69
C ARG A 42 -5.81 7.91 -27.69
N ASP A 43 -4.80 7.77 -28.55
CA ASP A 43 -4.17 8.86 -29.28
C ASP A 43 -3.47 9.96 -28.47
N ASP A 44 -2.62 9.59 -27.51
CA ASP A 44 -1.48 10.46 -27.19
C ASP A 44 -0.36 10.12 -28.20
N GLU A 45 -0.41 10.72 -29.40
CA GLU A 45 0.61 10.58 -30.45
C GLU A 45 2.04 10.81 -29.90
N ALA A 46 2.18 11.64 -28.86
CA ALA A 46 3.44 11.91 -28.18
C ALA A 46 4.03 10.72 -27.39
N LEU A 47 3.21 9.71 -27.06
CA LEU A 47 3.64 8.46 -26.40
C LEU A 47 3.93 7.32 -27.39
N ARG A 48 3.47 7.43 -28.65
CA ARG A 48 3.66 6.42 -29.70
C ARG A 48 5.02 6.51 -30.39
N ASP A 49 5.62 7.69 -30.44
CA ASP A 49 6.78 7.96 -31.31
C ASP A 49 8.16 7.58 -30.71
N ARG A 50 8.23 6.96 -29.53
CA ARG A 50 9.53 6.65 -28.92
C ARG A 50 9.55 5.25 -28.32
N GLY A 51 10.16 4.32 -29.08
CA GLY A 51 10.40 2.93 -28.69
C GLY A 51 10.84 2.78 -27.23
N ASP A 52 10.32 1.73 -26.59
CA ASP A 52 10.51 1.27 -25.20
C ASP A 52 9.55 1.70 -24.09
N THR A 53 8.29 1.95 -24.43
CA THR A 53 7.24 2.13 -23.42
C THR A 53 6.64 0.83 -22.88
N ASP A 54 7.17 -0.34 -23.24
CA ASP A 54 6.38 -1.57 -23.16
C ASP A 54 5.99 -2.04 -21.75
N GLU A 55 6.71 -1.94 -20.63
CA GLU A 55 6.13 -2.46 -19.36
C GLU A 55 5.11 -1.54 -18.69
N ALA A 56 5.33 -0.22 -18.68
CA ALA A 56 4.33 0.72 -18.15
C ALA A 56 3.14 0.86 -19.11
N ALA A 57 3.38 0.82 -20.43
CA ALA A 57 2.32 0.76 -21.43
C ALA A 57 1.66 -0.62 -21.51
N ILE A 58 2.34 -1.75 -21.26
CA ILE A 58 1.74 -3.09 -21.12
C ILE A 58 0.97 -3.15 -19.81
N HIS A 59 1.44 -2.58 -18.71
CA HIS A 59 0.65 -2.47 -17.49
C HIS A 59 -0.55 -1.54 -17.68
N ALA A 60 -0.41 -0.43 -18.41
CA ALA A 60 -1.53 0.43 -18.79
C ALA A 60 -2.47 -0.25 -19.82
N ARG A 61 -1.96 -1.07 -20.75
CA ARG A 61 -2.71 -1.84 -21.78
C ARG A 61 -3.42 -3.07 -21.15
N TYR A 62 -2.76 -3.86 -20.30
CA TYR A 62 -3.38 -4.94 -19.52
C TYR A 62 -4.32 -4.39 -18.45
N ALA A 63 -4.02 -3.23 -17.87
CA ALA A 63 -4.96 -2.51 -17.01
C ALA A 63 -6.06 -1.81 -17.80
N GLY A 64 -5.90 -1.66 -19.12
CA GLY A 64 -6.84 -1.20 -20.15
C GLY A 64 -8.18 -1.96 -20.21
N HIS A 65 -8.37 -2.96 -19.36
CA HIS A 65 -9.64 -3.69 -19.18
C HIS A 65 -10.34 -3.52 -17.81
N ARG A 66 -9.82 -2.71 -16.86
CA ARG A 66 -10.36 -2.55 -15.49
C ARG A 66 -10.90 -1.14 -15.13
N PRO A 67 -12.21 -0.91 -14.99
CA PRO A 67 -12.74 0.31 -14.36
C PRO A 67 -12.37 0.41 -12.86
N GLY A 68 -12.36 1.62 -12.27
CA GLY A 68 -12.36 1.79 -10.80
C GLY A 68 -11.14 2.42 -10.12
N SER A 69 -10.42 3.35 -10.77
CA SER A 69 -9.53 4.27 -10.02
C SER A 69 -10.38 5.20 -9.18
N THR A 70 -9.90 5.48 -7.97
CA THR A 70 -10.57 6.41 -7.06
C THR A 70 -9.97 7.81 -7.10
N GLY A 71 -8.95 8.07 -7.94
CA GLY A 71 -8.21 9.33 -8.05
C GLY A 71 -6.92 9.36 -7.22
N LEU A 72 -6.00 10.28 -7.57
CA LEU A 72 -4.73 10.44 -6.86
C LEU A 72 -4.92 11.02 -5.44
N PHE A 73 -4.06 10.62 -4.52
CA PHE A 73 -3.88 11.21 -3.21
C PHE A 73 -2.40 11.21 -2.81
N GLY A 74 -2.04 12.07 -1.85
CA GLY A 74 -0.66 12.31 -1.44
C GLY A 74 -0.50 12.42 0.07
N PRO A 75 0.61 12.98 0.55
CA PRO A 75 0.90 13.12 1.99
C PRO A 75 -0.15 13.97 2.72
N ASP A 76 -0.53 15.10 2.13
CA ASP A 76 -1.49 16.02 2.72
C ASP A 76 -2.93 15.56 2.41
N ARG A 77 -3.81 15.58 3.42
CA ARG A 77 -5.20 15.12 3.28
C ARG A 77 -6.06 16.08 2.47
N ASP A 78 -5.81 17.38 2.67
CA ASP A 78 -6.67 18.44 2.15
C ASP A 78 -6.10 19.14 0.91
N VAL A 79 -4.94 18.68 0.43
CA VAL A 79 -4.29 19.23 -0.77
C VAL A 79 -4.51 18.28 -1.94
N PRO A 80 -5.28 18.69 -2.96
CA PRO A 80 -5.45 17.90 -4.17
C PRO A 80 -4.11 17.66 -4.86
N VAL A 81 -3.92 16.45 -5.39
CA VAL A 81 -2.73 16.12 -6.16
C VAL A 81 -2.80 16.75 -7.55
N ASN A 82 -1.82 17.59 -7.88
CA ASN A 82 -1.65 18.14 -9.23
C ASN A 82 -0.87 17.14 -10.11
N GLU A 83 -1.60 16.35 -10.90
CA GLU A 83 -0.99 15.33 -11.78
C GLU A 83 0.01 15.91 -12.78
N ALA A 84 -0.30 17.06 -13.40
CA ALA A 84 0.57 17.68 -14.40
C ALA A 84 1.91 18.15 -13.79
N ALA A 85 1.87 18.73 -12.59
CA ALA A 85 3.07 19.13 -11.87
C ALA A 85 3.93 17.91 -11.49
N LEU A 86 3.31 16.84 -10.98
CA LEU A 86 4.02 15.60 -10.65
C LEU A 86 4.62 14.92 -11.89
N ALA A 87 3.89 14.90 -13.01
CA ALA A 87 4.38 14.34 -14.27
C ALA A 87 5.63 15.10 -14.75
N LYS A 88 5.62 16.42 -14.64
CA LYS A 88 6.79 17.25 -14.95
C LYS A 88 7.96 16.95 -14.01
N GLU A 89 7.70 16.93 -12.69
CA GLU A 89 8.73 16.64 -11.69
C GLU A 89 9.39 15.27 -11.93
N LEU A 90 8.59 14.22 -12.15
CA LEU A 90 9.07 12.86 -12.42
C LEU A 90 9.84 12.77 -13.74
N GLY A 91 9.42 13.50 -14.78
CA GLY A 91 10.11 13.55 -16.07
C GLY A 91 11.49 14.21 -15.96
N ASP A 92 11.59 15.24 -15.11
CA ASP A 92 12.83 15.99 -14.89
C ASP A 92 13.74 15.32 -13.85
N HIS A 93 13.18 14.47 -12.97
CA HIS A 93 13.90 13.81 -11.88
C HIS A 93 15.16 13.06 -12.36
N LYS A 94 16.18 13.00 -11.50
CA LYS A 94 17.51 12.42 -11.81
C LYS A 94 17.96 11.38 -10.79
N GLY A 95 17.06 10.92 -9.92
CA GLY A 95 17.28 9.82 -8.98
C GLY A 95 16.31 8.65 -9.21
N PRO A 96 16.32 7.65 -8.30
CA PRO A 96 15.43 6.51 -8.37
C PRO A 96 13.98 6.86 -8.01
N VAL A 97 13.03 6.34 -8.78
CA VAL A 97 11.59 6.39 -8.43
C VAL A 97 11.07 4.99 -8.17
N TRP A 98 10.50 4.77 -6.99
CA TRP A 98 9.91 3.51 -6.60
C TRP A 98 8.45 3.43 -7.00
N ARG A 99 8.10 2.32 -7.65
CA ARG A 99 6.72 1.88 -7.83
C ARG A 99 6.41 0.75 -6.87
N LEU A 100 5.37 0.92 -6.06
CA LEU A 100 4.84 -0.13 -5.21
C LEU A 100 3.42 -0.47 -5.65
N ILE A 101 3.10 -1.75 -5.67
CA ILE A 101 1.73 -2.26 -5.76
C ILE A 101 1.50 -3.08 -4.51
N VAL A 102 0.61 -2.60 -3.64
CA VAL A 102 0.25 -3.27 -2.40
C VAL A 102 -1.17 -3.77 -2.53
N SER A 103 -1.37 -5.07 -2.37
CA SER A 103 -2.65 -5.71 -2.58
C SER A 103 -2.96 -6.75 -1.52
N VAL A 104 -4.22 -6.85 -1.15
CA VAL A 104 -4.78 -7.90 -0.30
C VAL A 104 -5.83 -8.67 -1.08
N THR A 105 -6.15 -9.89 -0.64
CA THR A 105 -7.31 -10.60 -1.19
C THR A 105 -8.58 -9.99 -0.63
N GLU A 106 -9.69 -10.07 -1.38
CA GLU A 106 -11.00 -9.64 -0.87
C GLU A 106 -11.42 -10.41 0.38
N ALA A 107 -11.10 -11.71 0.45
CA ALA A 107 -11.34 -12.53 1.64
C ALA A 107 -10.58 -11.98 2.86
N ASP A 108 -9.31 -11.62 2.69
CA ASP A 108 -8.52 -11.04 3.79
C ASP A 108 -9.01 -9.63 4.14
N ALA A 109 -9.34 -8.78 3.14
CA ALA A 109 -9.92 -7.46 3.39
C ALA A 109 -11.23 -7.55 4.19
N ARG A 110 -12.11 -8.50 3.85
CA ARG A 110 -13.34 -8.78 4.62
C ARG A 110 -13.04 -9.32 6.02
N ALA A 111 -12.10 -10.27 6.14
CA ALA A 111 -11.70 -10.82 7.44
C ALA A 111 -11.12 -9.74 8.38
N MET A 112 -10.49 -8.70 7.82
CA MET A 112 -9.99 -7.52 8.54
C MET A 112 -11.08 -6.45 8.76
N GLY A 113 -12.36 -6.81 8.73
CA GLY A 113 -13.47 -5.89 8.98
C GLY A 113 -13.87 -5.03 7.78
N GLY A 114 -13.43 -5.37 6.57
CA GLY A 114 -13.83 -4.72 5.32
C GLY A 114 -13.22 -3.33 5.09
N GLN A 115 -12.45 -2.79 6.04
CA GLN A 115 -11.89 -1.43 5.95
C GLN A 115 -11.02 -1.25 4.70
N LEU A 116 -10.23 -2.26 4.32
CA LEU A 116 -9.37 -2.24 3.12
C LEU A 116 -10.13 -2.41 1.79
N MET A 117 -11.46 -2.43 1.81
CA MET A 117 -12.30 -2.34 0.62
C MET A 117 -12.49 -0.89 0.14
N GLY A 118 -12.21 0.09 1.00
CA GLY A 118 -12.44 1.51 0.74
C GLY A 118 -11.15 2.33 0.57
N ARG A 119 -11.23 3.44 -0.17
CA ARG A 119 -10.12 4.39 -0.38
C ARG A 119 -9.59 4.98 0.94
N PRO A 120 -10.41 5.41 1.93
CA PRO A 120 -9.91 6.05 3.15
C PRO A 120 -8.89 5.19 3.94
N SER A 121 -9.13 3.90 4.08
CA SER A 121 -8.20 3.02 4.80
C SER A 121 -6.88 2.83 4.06
N TRP A 122 -6.90 2.82 2.73
CA TRP A 122 -5.67 2.80 1.93
C TRP A 122 -4.90 4.12 2.03
N GLU A 123 -5.61 5.24 2.09
CA GLU A 123 -5.05 6.56 2.32
C GLU A 123 -4.31 6.65 3.66
N ASP A 124 -4.94 6.16 4.73
CA ASP A 124 -4.35 6.12 6.07
C ASP A 124 -3.15 5.18 6.12
N ALA A 125 -3.28 3.97 5.55
CA ALA A 125 -2.19 3.02 5.48
C ALA A 125 -0.98 3.56 4.71
N CYS A 126 -1.20 4.27 3.59
CA CYS A 126 -0.12 4.91 2.84
C CYS A 126 0.59 5.98 3.69
N ARG A 127 -0.17 6.88 4.33
CA ARG A 127 0.39 7.95 5.17
C ARG A 127 1.14 7.44 6.38
N ALA A 128 0.79 6.27 6.90
CA ALA A 128 1.50 5.64 8.01
C ALA A 128 2.71 4.79 7.56
N ALA A 129 2.61 4.04 6.45
CA ALA A 129 3.65 3.11 6.02
C ALA A 129 4.77 3.76 5.19
N ILE A 130 4.43 4.72 4.32
CA ILE A 130 5.40 5.32 3.38
C ILE A 130 6.51 6.10 4.11
N PRO A 131 6.24 6.93 5.13
CA PRO A 131 7.31 7.60 5.88
C PRO A 131 8.27 6.63 6.57
N LYS A 132 7.75 5.52 7.12
CA LYS A 132 8.58 4.46 7.74
C LYS A 132 9.47 3.79 6.70
N MET A 133 8.93 3.53 5.51
CA MET A 133 9.70 3.02 4.39
C MET A 133 10.78 4.02 3.93
N ALA A 134 10.44 5.31 3.81
CA ALA A 134 11.36 6.36 3.41
C ALA A 134 12.55 6.51 4.39
N GLN A 135 12.29 6.37 5.69
CA GLN A 135 13.34 6.38 6.71
C GLN A 135 14.35 5.23 6.51
N GLU A 136 13.88 4.02 6.23
CA GLU A 136 14.74 2.85 5.94
C GLU A 136 15.51 3.01 4.62
N MET A 137 15.05 3.89 3.73
CA MET A 137 15.71 4.27 2.48
C MET A 137 16.71 5.41 2.63
N GLY A 138 16.86 5.93 3.85
CA GLY A 138 17.68 7.11 4.12
C GLY A 138 17.16 8.39 3.45
N ILE A 139 15.86 8.45 3.12
CA ILE A 139 15.20 9.63 2.58
C ILE A 139 14.73 10.51 3.77
N PRO A 140 15.26 11.73 3.93
CA PRO A 140 14.75 12.66 4.94
C PRO A 140 13.27 12.98 4.71
N ALA A 141 12.52 13.20 5.79
CA ALA A 141 11.09 13.51 5.68
C ALA A 141 10.80 14.75 4.80
N ALA A 142 11.68 15.76 4.84
CA ALA A 142 11.58 16.96 4.01
C ALA A 142 11.78 16.68 2.51
N ASP A 143 12.52 15.63 2.17
CA ASP A 143 12.82 15.24 0.78
C ASP A 143 11.88 14.15 0.26
N LEU A 144 11.07 13.54 1.12
CA LEU A 144 10.13 12.51 0.72
C LEU A 144 9.07 13.10 -0.21
N ARG A 145 8.89 12.47 -1.37
CA ARG A 145 7.82 12.74 -2.32
C ARG A 145 7.09 11.45 -2.62
N TRP A 146 5.77 11.47 -2.59
CA TRP A 146 4.98 10.32 -3.00
C TRP A 146 3.57 10.70 -3.44
N THR A 147 2.98 9.84 -4.26
CA THR A 147 1.58 9.88 -4.66
C THR A 147 1.06 8.47 -4.84
N ALA A 148 -0.24 8.28 -4.69
CA ALA A 148 -0.85 6.97 -4.80
C ALA A 148 -2.27 7.03 -5.38
N ALA A 149 -2.74 5.88 -5.88
CA ALA A 149 -4.13 5.68 -6.28
C ALA A 149 -4.61 4.30 -5.84
N MET A 150 -5.83 4.26 -5.29
CA MET A 150 -6.49 3.02 -4.91
C MET A 150 -7.41 2.56 -6.04
N HIS A 151 -7.25 1.30 -6.45
CA HIS A 151 -8.03 0.67 -7.49
C HIS A 151 -8.90 -0.44 -6.90
N ARG A 152 -10.20 -0.38 -7.17
CA ARG A 152 -11.15 -1.44 -6.81
C ARG A 152 -11.23 -2.45 -7.95
N LYS A 153 -10.38 -3.48 -7.90
CA LYS A 153 -10.61 -4.69 -8.69
C LYS A 153 -11.44 -5.66 -7.87
N GLU A 154 -12.50 -6.20 -8.46
CA GLU A 154 -13.24 -7.33 -7.91
C GLU A 154 -12.27 -8.46 -7.51
N GLY A 155 -12.37 -8.93 -6.26
CA GLY A 155 -11.48 -9.93 -5.66
C GLY A 155 -10.16 -9.42 -5.07
N HIS A 156 -9.67 -8.24 -5.48
CA HIS A 156 -8.30 -7.79 -5.17
C HIS A 156 -8.16 -6.26 -5.07
N PRO A 157 -8.64 -5.62 -3.98
CA PRO A 157 -8.35 -4.21 -3.73
C PRO A 157 -6.84 -4.00 -3.60
N HIS A 158 -6.32 -2.97 -4.27
CA HIS A 158 -4.91 -2.65 -4.26
C HIS A 158 -4.65 -1.16 -4.42
N VAL A 159 -3.50 -0.72 -3.92
CA VAL A 159 -2.99 0.64 -4.10
C VAL A 159 -1.72 0.59 -4.95
N HIS A 160 -1.62 1.53 -5.90
CA HIS A 160 -0.38 1.86 -6.58
C HIS A 160 0.24 3.06 -5.90
N VAL A 161 1.55 3.04 -5.69
CA VAL A 161 2.32 4.13 -5.08
C VAL A 161 3.51 4.45 -5.97
N LEU A 162 3.75 5.72 -6.22
CA LEU A 162 5.03 6.25 -6.66
C LEU A 162 5.68 7.02 -5.51
N MET A 163 6.95 6.76 -5.25
CA MET A 163 7.72 7.40 -4.18
C MET A 163 9.15 7.67 -4.63
N TRP A 164 9.67 8.85 -4.33
CA TRP A 164 11.02 9.27 -4.66
C TRP A 164 11.54 10.27 -3.61
N SER A 165 12.82 10.61 -3.72
CA SER A 165 13.43 11.68 -2.92
C SER A 165 13.63 12.91 -3.79
N ALA A 166 13.48 14.11 -3.24
CA ALA A 166 13.93 15.34 -3.88
C ALA A 166 15.46 15.34 -4.08
N ASP A 167 16.19 14.71 -3.16
CA ASP A 167 17.62 14.44 -3.29
C ASP A 167 17.86 13.18 -4.14
N ARG A 168 18.40 13.36 -5.34
CA ARG A 168 18.62 12.29 -6.33
C ARG A 168 19.62 11.22 -5.88
N GLU A 169 20.47 11.51 -4.90
CA GLU A 169 21.49 10.58 -4.41
C GLU A 169 20.93 9.58 -3.37
N ARG A 170 19.66 9.77 -2.98
CA ARG A 170 18.98 8.97 -1.96
C ARG A 170 17.93 8.04 -2.55
N GLY A 171 17.39 7.18 -1.69
CA GLY A 171 16.27 6.31 -2.04
C GLY A 171 16.68 4.96 -2.62
N TYR A 172 17.93 4.53 -2.42
CA TYR A 172 18.37 3.19 -2.80
C TYR A 172 18.09 2.19 -1.66
N LEU A 173 17.37 1.10 -1.97
CA LEU A 173 17.10 0.04 -1.01
C LEU A 173 18.04 -1.14 -1.21
N ASN A 174 18.57 -1.63 -0.10
CA ASN A 174 19.06 -2.99 0.01
C ASN A 174 17.92 -3.93 0.46
N LYS A 175 18.19 -5.24 0.46
CA LYS A 175 17.21 -6.26 0.87
C LYS A 175 16.60 -6.00 2.26
N ARG A 176 17.41 -5.54 3.22
CA ARG A 176 16.96 -5.26 4.59
C ARG A 176 15.92 -4.14 4.64
N GLY A 177 16.14 -3.06 3.89
CA GLY A 177 15.18 -1.96 3.81
C GLY A 177 13.88 -2.37 3.10
N LEU A 178 13.93 -3.28 2.11
CA LEU A 178 12.72 -3.86 1.50
C LEU A 178 11.93 -4.72 2.51
N ASP A 179 12.61 -5.53 3.32
CA ASP A 179 11.97 -6.33 4.36
C ASP A 179 11.36 -5.44 5.46
N ALA A 180 12.04 -4.35 5.83
CA ALA A 180 11.51 -3.34 6.75
C ALA A 180 10.27 -2.64 6.19
N SER A 181 10.30 -2.29 4.90
CA SER A 181 9.14 -1.75 4.18
C SER A 181 7.95 -2.70 4.23
N ARG A 182 8.19 -4.01 3.99
CA ARG A 182 7.14 -5.02 4.09
C ARG A 182 6.56 -5.09 5.50
N ARG A 183 7.39 -5.05 6.53
CA ARG A 183 6.93 -5.04 7.93
C ARG A 183 6.10 -3.80 8.24
N ALA A 184 6.48 -2.62 7.74
CA ALA A 184 5.71 -1.39 7.92
C ALA A 184 4.29 -1.55 7.34
N TRP A 185 4.18 -1.99 6.09
CA TRP A 185 2.88 -2.23 5.45
C TRP A 185 2.04 -3.29 6.17
N VAL A 186 2.64 -4.42 6.58
CA VAL A 186 1.92 -5.45 7.35
C VAL A 186 1.44 -4.87 8.69
N SER A 187 2.27 -4.07 9.37
CA SER A 187 1.87 -3.46 10.62
C SER A 187 0.67 -2.55 10.44
N GLU A 188 0.67 -1.66 9.45
CA GLU A 188 -0.44 -0.72 9.26
C GLU A 188 -1.71 -1.42 8.78
N LEU A 189 -1.61 -2.29 7.76
CA LEU A 189 -2.79 -2.91 7.15
C LEU A 189 -3.49 -3.91 8.07
N TYR A 190 -2.75 -4.59 8.94
CA TYR A 190 -3.31 -5.60 9.85
C TYR A 190 -3.52 -5.07 11.27
N ALA A 191 -3.28 -3.78 11.55
CA ALA A 191 -3.53 -3.20 12.88
C ALA A 191 -4.97 -3.47 13.38
N PRO A 192 -6.04 -3.25 12.59
CA PRO A 192 -7.40 -3.52 13.05
C PRO A 192 -7.64 -4.98 13.42
N ALA A 193 -7.09 -5.91 12.65
CA ALA A 193 -7.19 -7.34 12.94
C ALA A 193 -6.40 -7.72 14.20
N ARG A 194 -5.21 -7.14 14.40
CA ARG A 194 -4.42 -7.38 15.63
C ARG A 194 -5.16 -6.88 16.87
N ASP A 195 -5.78 -5.70 16.79
CA ASP A 195 -6.51 -5.11 17.93
C ASP A 195 -7.75 -5.94 18.28
N ARG A 196 -8.49 -6.39 17.26
CA ARG A 196 -9.63 -7.30 17.44
C ARG A 196 -9.20 -8.61 18.12
N LEU A 197 -8.19 -9.29 17.57
CA LEU A 197 -7.70 -10.55 18.13
C LEU A 197 -7.13 -10.37 19.55
N GLY A 198 -6.48 -9.24 19.83
CA GLY A 198 -5.99 -8.89 21.17
C GLY A 198 -7.13 -8.71 22.18
N THR A 199 -8.23 -8.10 21.75
CA THR A 199 -9.44 -7.92 22.55
C THR A 199 -10.13 -9.26 22.81
N GLU A 200 -10.37 -10.07 21.78
CA GLU A 200 -10.97 -11.41 21.88
C GLU A 200 -10.14 -12.31 22.81
N LYS A 201 -8.82 -12.34 22.64
CA LYS A 201 -7.90 -13.08 23.53
C LYS A 201 -8.00 -12.61 24.98
N SER A 202 -8.12 -11.31 25.19
CA SER A 202 -8.22 -10.74 26.54
C SER A 202 -9.55 -11.08 27.20
N GLN A 203 -10.64 -11.13 26.43
CA GLN A 203 -11.95 -11.55 26.93
C GLN A 203 -11.94 -13.04 27.30
N LEU A 204 -11.49 -13.91 26.39
CA LEU A 204 -11.38 -15.35 26.65
C LEU A 204 -10.54 -15.65 27.90
N ARG A 205 -9.43 -14.91 28.11
CA ARG A 205 -8.62 -15.05 29.32
C ARG A 205 -9.40 -14.71 30.59
N LYS A 206 -10.20 -13.63 30.56
CA LYS A 206 -11.05 -13.25 31.70
C LYS A 206 -12.10 -14.33 31.97
N ASP A 207 -12.78 -14.80 30.93
CA ASP A 207 -13.81 -15.83 31.04
C ASP A 207 -13.25 -17.13 31.64
N ILE A 208 -12.08 -17.59 31.15
CA ILE A 208 -11.40 -18.78 31.71
C ILE A 208 -11.03 -18.56 33.18
N THR A 209 -10.53 -17.37 33.54
CA THR A 209 -10.16 -17.05 34.92
C THR A 209 -11.38 -17.06 35.84
N GLU A 210 -12.51 -16.52 35.39
CA GLU A 210 -13.76 -16.48 36.12
C GLU A 210 -14.37 -17.88 36.28
N GLN A 211 -14.44 -18.65 35.19
CA GLN A 211 -14.90 -20.04 35.23
C GLN A 211 -14.03 -20.90 36.15
N SER A 212 -12.70 -20.73 36.11
CA SER A 212 -11.80 -21.43 37.02
C SER A 212 -12.08 -21.08 38.48
N ARG A 213 -12.32 -19.79 38.81
CA ARG A 213 -12.71 -19.38 40.16
C ARG A 213 -14.06 -19.97 40.60
N LEU A 214 -15.05 -20.02 39.71
CA LEU A 214 -16.36 -20.60 40.00
C LEU A 214 -16.26 -22.10 40.28
N VAL A 215 -15.47 -22.83 39.49
CA VAL A 215 -15.24 -24.28 39.71
C VAL A 215 -14.50 -24.50 41.03
N LEU A 216 -13.38 -23.81 41.26
CA LEU A 216 -12.59 -23.96 42.49
C LEU A 216 -13.40 -23.57 43.72
N GLY A 217 -14.09 -22.43 43.70
CA GLY A 217 -14.95 -22.00 44.82
C GLY A 217 -16.15 -22.93 45.07
N ARG A 218 -16.66 -23.63 44.05
CA ARG A 218 -17.66 -24.71 44.23
C ARG A 218 -17.08 -25.95 44.91
N THR A 219 -15.80 -26.24 44.66
CA THR A 219 -15.12 -27.39 45.26
C THR A 219 -14.89 -27.14 46.74
N ASP A 220 -14.46 -25.93 47.10
CA ASP A 220 -14.27 -25.51 48.51
C ASP A 220 -15.58 -25.54 49.31
N ALA A 221 -16.71 -25.17 48.70
CA ALA A 221 -18.02 -25.21 49.35
C ALA A 221 -18.62 -26.63 49.47
N ALA A 222 -18.30 -27.52 48.52
CA ALA A 222 -18.74 -28.92 48.55
C ALA A 222 -17.98 -29.74 49.61
N ASP A 223 -16.69 -29.44 49.83
CA ASP A 223 -15.88 -30.09 50.87
C ASP A 223 -16.32 -29.68 52.30
N LEU A 224 -16.83 -28.45 52.48
CA LEU A 224 -17.39 -28.00 53.77
C LEU A 224 -18.77 -28.62 54.08
N GLY A 225 -19.48 -29.14 53.08
CA GLY A 225 -20.80 -29.76 53.23
C GLY A 225 -20.78 -31.25 53.58
N GLN A 226 -19.62 -31.91 53.55
CA GLN A 226 -19.46 -33.33 53.91
C GLN A 226 -18.88 -33.57 55.32
N GLN A 227 -18.70 -32.52 56.11
CA GLN A 227 -18.18 -32.60 57.50
C GLN A 227 -19.23 -32.32 58.60
N LEU A 228 -20.53 -32.33 58.28
CA LEU A 228 -21.63 -32.26 59.24
C LEU A 228 -22.49 -33.52 59.17
#